data_AF-M2Q5K1-F1
#
_entry.id   AF-M2Q5K1-F1
#
_cell.length_a   1.000
_cell.length_b   1.000
_cell.length_c   1.000
_cell.angle_alpha   90.00
_cell.angle_beta   90.00
_cell.angle_gamma   90.00
#
_symmetry.space_group_name_H-M   'P 1'
#
loop_
_entity.id
_entity.type
_entity.pdbx_description
1 polymer ?
#
loop_
_entity_poly.entity_id
_entity_poly.type
_entity_poly.pdbx_seq_one_letter_code
_entity_poly.pdbx_strand_id
1 'polypeptide(L)'
;MEKTPRNSVDDLLMLFEDVKDNNKPVDYTKLESEETKKTENKERRKSLSINVNDEIPEKRKRKSIKQEGTPQPKVGAVFEIQYQHLPNKIDISELKELIEKIPKMEGKIMFNEKNLEQSIVINCTNNGIHALIGNSYIVLKKELLPEIINSRRLIIVYNLMEEIKNYRNNIKCILENFNTNNTIFDTYIGASTIDPGSVDGKTFSQICLVYEVIINKSTIEERLKQTRRLAVKEVEVMNNDNMIKVFQEQEMIIDGVLIEMNYCNEFKIDNKLLNEQRKKLIEEQHKIEMETKKIIGRTINLSSPEQVKKELIRFNIGIDGIKKKATTDKKILSQSDHPFAKLVLEYRKISKLLSGVIEQIRKCCIKSGDEYFIRTTWSQTAIVTGRIQSKSPNLQQIPKQSFSLPQCLIIPRDLFITHNNNTFVAIDYNQIELRILADFTKDHHLIEFFKSNTDVHRLIAAHWLKKNVNDITDDERRKAKTIVYGCIYGIGPFSLADQLHVSLDESKAFLESFLDQFPAFKKWKEETITNASTTGFVHTINNRRRRINNLTDCNDKKTVAESKRIAVNSPIQGTAADHYQNVYD
;
A
#
# COMPACT_ATOMS: atom_id res chain seq x y z
N MET A 1 -2.83 -19.36 -26.45
CA MET A 1 -3.70 -18.39 -25.74
C MET A 1 -3.84 -17.19 -26.65
N GLU A 2 -4.96 -17.10 -27.37
CA GLU A 2 -5.25 -15.95 -28.24
C GLU A 2 -5.52 -14.72 -27.35
N LYS A 3 -4.90 -13.58 -27.69
CA LYS A 3 -5.10 -12.30 -26.99
C LYS A 3 -6.55 -11.85 -27.20
N THR A 4 -7.36 -11.87 -26.14
CA THR A 4 -8.67 -11.19 -26.14
C THR A 4 -8.47 -9.67 -26.25
N PRO A 5 -9.35 -8.94 -26.95
CA PRO A 5 -9.19 -7.50 -27.10
C PRO A 5 -9.38 -6.83 -25.74
N ARG A 6 -8.35 -6.12 -25.28
CA ARG A 6 -8.45 -5.23 -24.11
C ARG A 6 -9.31 -4.04 -24.52
N ASN A 7 -10.33 -3.70 -23.73
CA ASN A 7 -11.06 -2.44 -23.88
C ASN A 7 -10.03 -1.29 -23.89
N SER A 8 -10.04 -0.49 -24.94
CA SER A 8 -9.22 0.71 -25.05
C SER A 8 -9.59 1.72 -23.94
N VAL A 9 -8.72 2.69 -23.72
CA VAL A 9 -8.99 3.82 -22.80
C VAL A 9 -10.30 4.53 -23.19
N ASP A 10 -10.53 4.65 -24.49
CA ASP A 10 -11.73 5.25 -25.04
C ASP A 10 -12.98 4.38 -24.79
N ASP A 11 -12.86 3.05 -24.82
CA ASP A 11 -13.95 2.13 -24.48
C ASP A 11 -14.36 2.26 -23.00
N LEU A 12 -13.41 2.47 -22.08
CA LEU A 12 -13.73 2.77 -20.69
C LEU A 12 -14.38 4.15 -20.52
N LEU A 13 -13.90 5.18 -21.21
CA LEU A 13 -14.50 6.52 -21.14
C LEU A 13 -15.94 6.53 -21.69
N MET A 14 -16.21 5.73 -22.73
CA MET A 14 -17.56 5.49 -23.24
C MET A 14 -18.43 4.71 -22.25
N LEU A 15 -17.84 3.83 -21.42
CA LEU A 15 -18.52 3.12 -20.33
C LEU A 15 -18.95 4.02 -19.14
N PHE A 16 -18.57 5.31 -19.13
CA PHE A 16 -18.92 6.29 -18.08
C PHE A 16 -19.79 7.46 -18.55
N GLU A 17 -20.23 7.50 -19.82
CA GLU A 17 -21.10 8.59 -20.31
C GLU A 17 -22.50 8.60 -19.66
N ASP A 18 -23.00 7.47 -19.14
CA ASP A 18 -24.23 7.34 -18.35
C ASP A 18 -24.17 8.07 -17.03
N VAL A 19 -22.96 8.27 -16.51
CA VAL A 19 -22.77 8.92 -15.23
C VAL A 19 -22.60 10.43 -15.37
N LYS A 20 -22.27 10.94 -16.58
CA LYS A 20 -22.18 12.38 -16.86
C LYS A 20 -23.56 13.06 -16.82
N ASP A 21 -24.63 12.34 -17.13
CA ASP A 21 -26.00 12.91 -17.25
C ASP A 21 -26.69 13.21 -15.90
N ASN A 22 -26.04 12.90 -14.77
CA ASN A 22 -26.52 13.26 -13.42
C ASN A 22 -25.91 14.56 -12.87
N ASN A 23 -25.11 15.28 -13.67
CA ASN A 23 -24.50 16.58 -13.32
C ASN A 23 -25.18 17.77 -14.02
N LYS A 24 -26.51 17.76 -14.19
CA LYS A 24 -27.19 19.05 -14.33
C LYS A 24 -27.15 19.75 -12.98
N PRO A 25 -26.57 20.97 -12.87
CA PRO A 25 -26.75 21.75 -11.67
C PRO A 25 -28.25 21.92 -11.46
N VAL A 26 -28.73 21.61 -10.25
CA VAL A 26 -30.09 21.98 -9.87
C VAL A 26 -30.15 23.50 -9.99
N ASP A 27 -30.99 24.00 -10.88
CA ASP A 27 -31.21 25.43 -11.04
C ASP A 27 -32.01 25.93 -9.82
N TYR A 28 -31.29 26.36 -8.79
CA TYR A 28 -31.86 26.84 -7.53
C TYR A 28 -32.66 28.14 -7.69
N THR A 29 -32.62 28.82 -8.85
CA THR A 29 -33.39 30.04 -9.08
C THR A 29 -34.90 29.80 -9.20
N LYS A 30 -35.34 28.56 -9.41
CA LYS A 30 -36.78 28.20 -9.45
C LYS A 30 -37.36 27.76 -8.11
N LEU A 31 -36.54 27.53 -7.08
CA LEU A 31 -37.00 27.15 -5.74
C LEU A 31 -37.23 28.38 -4.84
N GLU A 32 -36.57 29.51 -5.11
CA GLU A 32 -36.71 30.74 -4.32
C GLU A 32 -38.04 31.49 -4.53
N SER A 33 -38.77 31.23 -5.62
CA SER A 33 -40.07 31.87 -5.88
C SER A 33 -41.27 31.21 -5.20
N GLU A 34 -41.12 29.97 -4.70
CA GLU A 34 -42.22 29.24 -4.04
C GLU A 34 -42.11 29.23 -2.50
N GLU A 35 -40.91 29.44 -1.93
CA GLU A 35 -40.73 29.51 -0.47
C GLU A 35 -40.88 30.93 0.12
N THR A 36 -40.81 31.99 -0.70
CA THR A 36 -40.92 33.39 -0.25
C THR A 36 -42.34 33.85 0.13
N LYS A 37 -43.37 32.99 0.03
CA LYS A 37 -44.75 33.32 0.45
C LYS A 37 -45.21 32.71 1.78
N LYS A 38 -44.38 31.93 2.50
CA LYS A 38 -44.87 31.19 3.68
C LYS A 38 -44.12 31.34 5.00
N THR A 39 -43.13 32.22 5.11
CA THR A 39 -42.36 32.34 6.37
C THR A 39 -42.00 33.78 6.75
N GLU A 40 -42.91 34.73 6.53
CA GLU A 40 -43.00 35.92 7.39
C GLU A 40 -43.76 35.56 8.68
N ASN A 41 -43.06 34.97 9.65
CA ASN A 41 -43.31 35.10 11.10
C ASN A 41 -42.58 34.00 11.87
N LYS A 42 -41.35 34.30 12.31
CA LYS A 42 -40.89 34.17 13.70
C LYS A 42 -39.37 34.30 13.76
N GLU A 43 -38.94 35.48 14.17
CA GLU A 43 -37.66 35.66 14.84
C GLU A 43 -37.53 34.74 16.05
N ARG A 44 -36.35 34.15 16.27
CA ARG A 44 -35.47 34.56 17.38
C ARG A 44 -34.16 33.76 17.37
N ARG A 45 -33.07 34.52 17.47
CA ARG A 45 -31.67 34.15 17.69
C ARG A 45 -31.49 33.04 18.72
N LYS A 46 -30.56 32.11 18.44
CA LYS A 46 -29.58 31.59 19.42
C LYS A 46 -28.39 30.97 18.67
N SER A 47 -27.27 31.69 18.70
CA SER A 47 -25.92 31.20 18.45
C SER A 47 -25.56 30.08 19.42
N LEU A 48 -24.89 29.02 18.95
CA LEU A 48 -24.07 28.15 19.81
C LEU A 48 -23.02 27.41 18.97
N SER A 49 -21.80 27.91 19.09
CA SER A 49 -20.52 27.23 18.87
C SER A 49 -20.39 26.00 19.78
N ILE A 50 -19.86 24.88 19.29
CA ILE A 50 -19.35 23.81 20.15
C ILE A 50 -17.98 23.34 19.64
N ASN A 51 -17.07 23.29 20.62
CA ASN A 51 -15.64 23.07 20.57
C ASN A 51 -15.30 21.56 20.65
N VAL A 52 -14.09 21.24 20.23
CA VAL A 52 -13.51 19.89 20.17
C VAL A 52 -12.94 19.51 21.56
N ASN A 53 -13.02 18.21 21.89
CA ASN A 53 -12.57 17.49 23.11
C ASN A 53 -13.65 17.26 24.18
N ASP A 54 -14.12 16.01 24.33
CA ASP A 54 -13.71 15.13 25.43
C ASP A 54 -14.42 13.76 25.39
N GLU A 55 -13.61 12.74 25.63
CA GLU A 55 -13.82 11.47 26.35
C GLU A 55 -15.10 10.59 26.19
N ILE A 56 -14.82 9.30 26.04
CA ILE A 56 -15.74 8.16 26.11
C ILE A 56 -16.24 7.97 27.57
N PRO A 57 -17.53 7.65 27.78
CA PRO A 57 -17.84 6.66 28.81
C PRO A 57 -18.77 5.52 28.35
N GLU A 58 -18.54 4.36 28.96
CA GLU A 58 -19.22 3.08 28.78
C GLU A 58 -20.71 3.04 29.20
N LYS A 59 -21.43 2.13 28.53
CA LYS A 59 -22.63 1.34 28.92
C LYS A 59 -23.34 1.72 30.23
N ARG A 60 -24.65 2.00 30.13
CA ARG A 60 -25.67 1.58 31.13
C ARG A 60 -27.09 1.48 30.55
N LYS A 61 -27.90 0.72 31.28
CA LYS A 61 -29.05 -0.12 30.89
C LYS A 61 -30.37 0.63 30.60
N ARG A 62 -31.23 -0.03 29.80
CA ARG A 62 -32.67 0.24 29.57
C ARG A 62 -33.46 0.47 30.86
N LYS A 63 -34.40 1.42 30.83
CA LYS A 63 -35.68 1.36 31.55
C LYS A 63 -36.80 2.01 30.73
N SER A 64 -37.88 1.25 30.61
CA SER A 64 -39.17 1.55 29.98
C SER A 64 -40.09 2.34 30.92
N ILE A 65 -40.82 3.34 30.41
CA ILE A 65 -42.05 3.86 31.03
C ILE A 65 -43.07 4.17 29.91
N LYS A 66 -44.29 3.64 30.07
CA LYS A 66 -45.51 3.85 29.25
C LYS A 66 -46.51 4.71 30.04
N GLN A 67 -47.26 5.57 29.35
CA GLN A 67 -48.72 5.89 29.49
C GLN A 67 -49.01 7.14 28.60
N GLU A 68 -49.78 7.07 27.51
CA GLU A 68 -51.27 7.04 27.34
C GLU A 68 -51.96 8.36 27.75
N GLY A 69 -52.80 9.06 26.96
CA GLY A 69 -53.35 8.81 25.63
C GLY A 69 -54.11 10.00 24.97
N THR A 70 -54.10 9.99 23.63
CA THR A 70 -55.23 10.14 22.66
C THR A 70 -55.85 11.54 22.36
N PRO A 71 -56.14 11.86 21.07
CA PRO A 71 -57.08 11.13 20.19
C PRO A 71 -56.55 10.71 18.80
N GLN A 72 -56.85 9.48 18.38
CA GLN A 72 -56.96 9.07 16.97
C GLN A 72 -58.25 9.67 16.38
N PRO A 73 -58.30 10.08 15.09
CA PRO A 73 -58.76 9.12 14.06
C PRO A 73 -58.28 9.38 12.60
N LYS A 74 -57.98 8.31 11.87
CA LYS A 74 -58.56 7.87 10.58
C LYS A 74 -57.55 7.05 9.75
N VAL A 75 -57.81 5.75 9.77
CA VAL A 75 -57.44 4.77 8.75
C VAL A 75 -58.00 5.20 7.39
N GLY A 76 -57.23 5.00 6.32
CA GLY A 76 -57.75 4.85 4.96
C GLY A 76 -57.37 5.93 3.95
N ALA A 77 -56.21 5.76 3.31
CA ALA A 77 -56.06 5.88 1.86
C ALA A 77 -54.83 5.06 1.46
N VAL A 78 -55.03 3.75 1.45
CA VAL A 78 -54.22 2.80 0.69
C VAL A 78 -54.39 3.21 -0.76
N PHE A 79 -53.33 3.66 -1.44
CA PHE A 79 -53.30 3.49 -2.89
C PHE A 79 -53.04 2.01 -3.13
N GLU A 80 -54.16 1.30 -3.30
CA GLU A 80 -54.19 -0.10 -3.66
C GLU A 80 -53.80 -0.18 -5.14
N ILE A 81 -52.48 -0.20 -5.41
CA ILE A 81 -52.02 -0.78 -6.65
C ILE A 81 -52.07 -2.28 -6.41
N GLN A 82 -53.07 -2.93 -6.99
CA GLN A 82 -53.23 -4.37 -6.99
C GLN A 82 -51.98 -5.03 -7.60
N TYR A 83 -51.01 -5.41 -6.76
CA TYR A 83 -50.07 -6.47 -7.08
C TYR A 83 -50.65 -7.76 -6.50
N GLN A 84 -51.58 -8.37 -7.24
CA GLN A 84 -51.85 -9.78 -7.06
C GLN A 84 -50.65 -10.57 -7.61
N HIS A 85 -50.10 -11.43 -6.76
CA HIS A 85 -49.08 -12.46 -7.01
C HIS A 85 -47.59 -12.05 -6.89
N LEU A 86 -47.11 -11.99 -5.64
CA LEU A 86 -45.73 -12.39 -5.30
C LEU A 86 -45.77 -13.81 -4.73
N PRO A 87 -45.13 -14.82 -5.35
CA PRO A 87 -44.91 -16.10 -4.70
C PRO A 87 -43.77 -15.99 -3.68
N ASN A 88 -44.03 -16.51 -2.47
CA ASN A 88 -43.01 -16.87 -1.48
C ASN A 88 -42.16 -18.04 -2.00
N LYS A 89 -41.19 -17.74 -2.86
CA LYS A 89 -39.98 -18.49 -3.24
C LYS A 89 -39.61 -17.97 -4.62
N ILE A 90 -38.49 -17.24 -4.72
CA ILE A 90 -37.89 -16.93 -6.02
C ILE A 90 -37.47 -18.25 -6.64
N ASP A 91 -38.13 -18.60 -7.73
CA ASP A 91 -37.87 -19.76 -8.54
C ASP A 91 -36.57 -19.55 -9.33
N ILE A 92 -35.71 -20.58 -9.37
CA ILE A 92 -34.38 -20.53 -10.00
C ILE A 92 -34.51 -20.34 -11.53
N SER A 93 -35.70 -20.58 -12.08
CA SER A 93 -36.12 -20.32 -13.45
C SER A 93 -36.21 -18.82 -13.81
N GLU A 94 -36.65 -17.94 -12.90
CA GLU A 94 -36.75 -16.49 -13.16
C GLU A 94 -35.37 -15.82 -13.23
N LEU A 95 -34.39 -16.32 -12.46
CA LEU A 95 -33.00 -15.85 -12.55
C LEU A 95 -32.32 -16.31 -13.84
N LYS A 96 -32.63 -17.53 -14.31
CA LYS A 96 -32.18 -18.04 -15.61
C LYS A 96 -32.79 -17.26 -16.77
N GLU A 97 -34.07 -16.86 -16.70
CA GLU A 97 -34.66 -15.97 -17.70
C GLU A 97 -34.06 -14.55 -17.68
N LEU A 98 -33.68 -14.02 -16.50
CA LEU A 98 -33.01 -12.72 -16.40
C LEU A 98 -31.58 -12.76 -16.99
N ILE A 99 -30.89 -13.89 -16.83
CA ILE A 99 -29.55 -14.15 -17.38
C ILE A 99 -29.62 -14.50 -18.88
N GLU A 100 -30.68 -15.17 -19.36
CA GLU A 100 -30.90 -15.51 -20.78
C GLU A 100 -31.33 -14.31 -21.63
N LYS A 101 -31.90 -13.25 -21.03
CA LYS A 101 -32.15 -11.97 -21.71
C LYS A 101 -30.89 -11.10 -21.89
N ILE A 102 -29.74 -11.52 -21.36
CA ILE A 102 -28.43 -10.93 -21.68
C ILE A 102 -27.96 -11.59 -22.98
N PRO A 103 -27.84 -10.87 -24.10
CA PRO A 103 -27.68 -11.49 -25.41
C PRO A 103 -26.40 -12.33 -25.45
N LYS A 104 -26.56 -13.65 -25.56
CA LYS A 104 -25.56 -14.56 -26.10
C LYS A 104 -25.53 -14.34 -27.60
N MET A 105 -24.49 -13.70 -28.12
CA MET A 105 -24.12 -13.87 -29.53
C MET A 105 -22.69 -14.39 -29.61
N GLU A 106 -22.59 -15.63 -30.07
CA GLU A 106 -21.41 -16.16 -30.72
C GLU A 106 -21.14 -15.34 -31.99
N GLY A 107 -19.86 -15.06 -32.24
CA GLY A 107 -19.38 -14.37 -33.43
C GLY A 107 -18.98 -12.93 -33.12
N LYS A 108 -17.66 -12.70 -33.00
CA LYS A 108 -16.94 -11.40 -33.12
C LYS A 108 -17.84 -10.15 -33.31
N ILE A 109 -18.06 -9.37 -32.25
CA ILE A 109 -18.70 -8.03 -32.25
C ILE A 109 -17.80 -7.16 -31.34
N MET A 110 -16.92 -6.25 -31.77
CA MET A 110 -17.09 -4.98 -32.53
C MET A 110 -18.23 -4.12 -31.96
N PHE A 111 -17.90 -3.41 -30.87
CA PHE A 111 -18.75 -2.43 -30.18
C PHE A 111 -19.33 -1.39 -31.15
N ASN A 112 -20.62 -1.08 -31.01
CA ASN A 112 -21.17 0.19 -31.50
C ASN A 112 -22.35 0.70 -30.64
N GLU A 113 -22.07 1.81 -29.96
CA GLU A 113 -22.88 2.99 -29.58
C GLU A 113 -24.43 2.90 -29.51
N LYS A 114 -25.01 3.22 -28.33
CA LYS A 114 -25.79 4.47 -28.13
C LYS A 114 -26.57 4.61 -26.82
N ASN A 115 -26.71 3.58 -25.99
CA ASN A 115 -27.37 3.73 -24.68
C ASN A 115 -26.69 2.82 -23.66
N LEU A 116 -26.07 3.46 -22.66
CA LEU A 116 -25.45 2.79 -21.53
C LEU A 116 -26.47 2.04 -20.69
N GLU A 117 -26.42 0.73 -20.86
CA GLU A 117 -27.04 -0.26 -20.02
C GLU A 117 -26.02 -1.41 -19.91
N GLN A 118 -25.37 -1.74 -18.80
CA GLN A 118 -25.68 -1.58 -17.38
C GLN A 118 -24.39 -1.84 -16.57
N SER A 119 -23.68 -0.81 -16.11
CA SER A 119 -22.66 -0.99 -15.05
C SER A 119 -23.35 -1.44 -13.75
N ILE A 120 -22.72 -2.34 -13.00
CA ILE A 120 -23.23 -2.85 -11.74
C ILE A 120 -22.35 -2.32 -10.61
N VAL A 121 -22.90 -1.46 -9.75
CA VAL A 121 -22.19 -1.05 -8.54
C VAL A 121 -22.59 -1.98 -7.41
N ILE A 122 -21.62 -2.59 -6.73
CA ILE A 122 -21.91 -3.55 -5.67
C ILE A 122 -21.38 -3.13 -4.29
N ASN A 123 -22.11 -3.54 -3.26
CA ASN A 123 -21.67 -3.52 -1.87
C ASN A 123 -22.16 -4.80 -1.16
N CYS A 124 -21.24 -5.59 -0.64
CA CYS A 124 -21.50 -6.84 0.05
C CYS A 124 -21.68 -6.60 1.55
N THR A 125 -22.85 -6.96 2.07
CA THR A 125 -23.12 -6.90 3.51
C THR A 125 -23.44 -8.28 4.06
N ASN A 126 -23.69 -8.36 5.38
CA ASN A 126 -24.18 -9.59 5.98
C ASN A 126 -25.56 -10.02 5.47
N ASN A 127 -26.35 -9.11 4.90
CA ASN A 127 -27.74 -9.35 4.51
C ASN A 127 -27.92 -9.66 3.02
N GLY A 128 -26.86 -9.54 2.21
CA GLY A 128 -26.91 -9.76 0.76
C GLY A 128 -25.91 -8.89 0.01
N ILE A 129 -25.98 -8.96 -1.32
CA ILE A 129 -25.23 -8.08 -2.23
C ILE A 129 -26.17 -6.95 -2.64
N HIS A 130 -25.85 -5.74 -2.23
CA HIS A 130 -26.58 -4.56 -2.63
C HIS A 130 -26.02 -4.09 -3.97
N ALA A 131 -26.86 -4.08 -5.00
CA ALA A 131 -26.48 -3.75 -6.36
C ALA A 131 -27.25 -2.52 -6.85
N LEU A 132 -26.55 -1.60 -7.50
CA LEU A 132 -27.14 -0.53 -8.30
C LEU A 132 -26.93 -0.87 -9.77
N ILE A 133 -28.03 -1.13 -10.49
CA ILE A 133 -28.04 -1.46 -11.92
C ILE A 133 -28.82 -0.36 -12.62
N GLY A 134 -28.12 0.50 -13.39
CA GLY A 134 -28.70 1.74 -13.87
C GLY A 134 -29.09 2.65 -12.70
N ASN A 135 -30.40 2.90 -12.50
CA ASN A 135 -30.92 3.64 -11.35
C ASN A 135 -31.67 2.76 -10.34
N SER A 136 -31.75 1.45 -10.62
CA SER A 136 -32.49 0.49 -9.79
C SER A 136 -31.59 -0.07 -8.70
N TYR A 137 -32.05 0.04 -7.46
CA TYR A 137 -31.42 -0.58 -6.30
C TYR A 137 -32.04 -1.95 -6.01
N ILE A 138 -31.19 -2.97 -5.97
CA ILE A 138 -31.60 -4.37 -5.82
C ILE A 138 -30.75 -5.02 -4.72
N VAL A 139 -31.36 -5.90 -3.91
CA VAL A 139 -30.64 -6.74 -2.95
C VAL A 139 -30.65 -8.17 -3.47
N LEU A 140 -29.46 -8.67 -3.80
CA LEU A 140 -29.24 -10.01 -4.33
C LEU A 140 -28.75 -10.95 -3.24
N LYS A 141 -28.97 -12.24 -3.46
CA LYS A 141 -28.44 -13.32 -2.61
C LYS A 141 -26.91 -13.36 -2.71
N LYS A 142 -26.25 -13.70 -1.60
CA LYS A 142 -24.78 -13.73 -1.50
C LYS A 142 -24.14 -14.73 -2.45
N GLU A 143 -24.83 -15.83 -2.72
CA GLU A 143 -24.39 -16.92 -3.58
C GLU A 143 -24.19 -16.47 -5.03
N LEU A 144 -24.79 -15.34 -5.44
CA LEU A 144 -24.67 -14.78 -6.79
C LEU A 144 -23.38 -13.97 -7.00
N LEU A 145 -22.56 -13.74 -5.96
CA LEU A 145 -21.34 -12.94 -6.09
C LEU A 145 -20.37 -13.45 -7.17
N PRO A 146 -20.08 -14.77 -7.28
CA PRO A 146 -19.21 -15.28 -8.33
C PRO A 146 -19.80 -15.05 -9.74
N GLU A 147 -21.11 -15.18 -9.90
CA GLU A 147 -21.79 -14.94 -11.18
C GLU A 147 -21.73 -13.46 -11.58
N ILE A 148 -21.88 -12.56 -10.60
CA ILE A 148 -21.74 -11.12 -10.81
C ILE A 148 -20.31 -10.77 -11.21
N ILE A 149 -19.32 -11.20 -10.41
CA ILE A 149 -17.89 -10.90 -10.62
C ILE A 149 -17.37 -11.42 -11.95
N ASN A 150 -17.80 -12.61 -12.37
CA ASN A 150 -17.41 -13.21 -13.65
C ASN A 150 -18.30 -12.76 -14.83
N SER A 151 -19.23 -11.84 -14.63
CA SER A 151 -20.06 -11.32 -15.72
C SER A 151 -19.24 -10.46 -16.70
N ARG A 152 -19.74 -10.31 -17.93
CA ARG A 152 -19.11 -9.43 -18.95
C ARG A 152 -19.39 -7.94 -18.71
N ARG A 153 -20.08 -7.58 -17.63
CA ARG A 153 -20.46 -6.19 -17.33
C ARG A 153 -19.36 -5.49 -16.55
N LEU A 154 -19.30 -4.17 -16.65
CA LEU A 154 -18.45 -3.37 -15.79
C LEU A 154 -19.02 -3.39 -14.36
N ILE A 155 -18.19 -3.82 -13.42
CA ILE A 155 -18.50 -3.91 -12.00
C ILE A 155 -17.73 -2.83 -11.28
N ILE A 156 -18.44 -1.96 -10.59
CA ILE A 156 -17.86 -0.88 -9.81
C ILE A 156 -17.98 -1.26 -8.33
N VAL A 157 -16.86 -1.20 -7.62
CA VAL A 157 -16.78 -1.56 -6.21
C VAL A 157 -15.88 -0.58 -5.46
N TYR A 158 -16.11 -0.48 -4.15
CA TYR A 158 -15.19 0.23 -3.26
C TYR A 158 -14.48 -0.79 -2.37
N ASN A 159 -13.21 -1.03 -2.65
CA ASN A 159 -12.35 -1.99 -1.95
C ASN A 159 -12.85 -3.43 -2.01
N LEU A 160 -12.68 -4.06 -3.17
CA LEU A 160 -13.13 -5.43 -3.43
C LEU A 160 -12.55 -6.42 -2.42
N MET A 161 -11.26 -6.28 -2.08
CA MET A 161 -10.58 -7.09 -1.08
C MET A 161 -11.38 -7.18 0.23
N GLU A 162 -11.84 -6.04 0.77
CA GLU A 162 -12.66 -6.03 2.00
C GLU A 162 -14.08 -6.56 1.76
N GLU A 163 -14.68 -6.29 0.60
CA GLU A 163 -16.04 -6.74 0.27
C GLU A 163 -16.14 -8.28 0.18
N ILE A 164 -15.11 -8.94 -0.36
CA ILE A 164 -15.12 -10.40 -0.53
C ILE A 164 -14.52 -11.18 0.65
N LYS A 165 -14.03 -10.47 1.67
CA LYS A 165 -13.40 -11.04 2.88
C LYS A 165 -14.24 -12.09 3.61
N ASN A 166 -15.56 -11.99 3.51
CA ASN A 166 -16.51 -12.92 4.12
C ASN A 166 -16.78 -14.18 3.27
N TYR A 167 -16.28 -14.23 2.03
CA TYR A 167 -16.48 -15.32 1.09
C TYR A 167 -15.27 -16.26 0.99
N ARG A 168 -14.42 -16.31 2.02
CA ARG A 168 -13.09 -16.97 1.99
C ARG A 168 -13.04 -18.34 1.32
N ASN A 169 -14.04 -19.19 1.60
CA ASN A 169 -14.08 -20.56 1.08
C ASN A 169 -14.37 -20.63 -0.43
N ASN A 170 -14.92 -19.57 -1.02
CA ASN A 170 -15.30 -19.48 -2.42
C ASN A 170 -14.43 -18.50 -3.21
N ILE A 171 -13.37 -17.93 -2.62
CA ILE A 171 -12.56 -16.88 -3.28
C ILE A 171 -11.92 -17.41 -4.57
N LYS A 172 -11.43 -18.65 -4.60
CA LYS A 172 -10.90 -19.22 -5.85
C LYS A 172 -11.94 -19.21 -6.97
N CYS A 173 -13.18 -19.62 -6.68
CA CYS A 173 -14.28 -19.58 -7.65
C CYS A 173 -14.64 -18.13 -8.04
N ILE A 174 -14.60 -17.19 -7.09
CA ILE A 174 -14.80 -15.76 -7.38
C ILE A 174 -13.72 -15.23 -8.32
N LEU A 175 -12.48 -15.74 -8.21
CA LEU A 175 -11.33 -15.25 -8.94
C LEU A 175 -11.02 -16.00 -10.26
N GLU A 176 -11.76 -17.05 -10.61
CA GLU A 176 -11.49 -17.91 -11.77
C GLU A 176 -11.33 -17.14 -13.10
N ASN A 177 -12.02 -16.00 -13.28
CA ASN A 177 -11.82 -15.11 -14.42
C ASN A 177 -11.48 -13.67 -14.02
N PHE A 178 -10.92 -13.49 -12.81
CA PHE A 178 -10.69 -12.16 -12.24
C PHE A 178 -9.93 -11.25 -13.20
N ASN A 179 -10.61 -10.17 -13.59
CA ASN A 179 -10.07 -9.09 -14.40
C ASN A 179 -9.38 -9.49 -15.72
N THR A 180 -9.68 -10.70 -16.23
CA THR A 180 -9.17 -11.16 -17.54
C THR A 180 -9.64 -10.30 -18.72
N ASN A 181 -10.72 -9.53 -18.51
CA ASN A 181 -11.34 -8.64 -19.50
C ASN A 181 -11.49 -7.16 -19.02
N ASN A 182 -10.77 -6.72 -17.99
CA ASN A 182 -10.90 -5.36 -17.41
C ASN A 182 -12.34 -4.97 -17.02
N THR A 183 -13.12 -5.93 -16.51
CA THR A 183 -14.53 -5.76 -16.18
C THR A 183 -14.76 -5.25 -14.75
N ILE A 184 -13.71 -5.07 -13.95
CA ILE A 184 -13.83 -4.63 -12.56
C ILE A 184 -13.12 -3.30 -12.38
N PHE A 185 -13.80 -2.36 -11.74
CA PHE A 185 -13.26 -1.07 -11.34
C PHE A 185 -13.35 -0.93 -9.82
N ASP A 186 -12.21 -0.98 -9.14
CA ASP A 186 -12.13 -0.70 -7.71
C ASP A 186 -11.72 0.76 -7.48
N THR A 187 -12.67 1.55 -6.96
CA THR A 187 -12.46 2.96 -6.63
C THR A 187 -11.40 3.19 -5.54
N TYR A 188 -11.20 2.24 -4.62
CA TYR A 188 -10.14 2.34 -3.64
C TYR A 188 -8.75 2.22 -4.28
N ILE A 189 -8.63 1.38 -5.30
CA ILE A 189 -7.42 1.25 -6.13
C ILE A 189 -7.28 2.44 -7.08
N GLY A 190 -8.39 2.95 -7.64
CA GLY A 190 -8.41 4.14 -8.50
C GLY A 190 -7.86 5.37 -7.79
N ALA A 191 -8.39 5.69 -6.60
CA ALA A 191 -7.86 6.77 -5.76
C ALA A 191 -6.36 6.59 -5.43
N SER A 192 -5.94 5.37 -5.09
CA SER A 192 -4.54 5.07 -4.79
C SER A 192 -3.63 5.19 -6.01
N THR A 193 -4.15 4.90 -7.21
CA THR A 193 -3.39 5.02 -8.46
C THR A 193 -3.11 6.49 -8.76
N ILE A 194 -4.12 7.35 -8.63
CA ILE A 194 -4.03 8.79 -8.91
C ILE A 194 -3.08 9.52 -7.95
N ASP A 195 -3.15 9.17 -6.66
CA ASP A 195 -2.32 9.74 -5.61
C ASP A 195 -1.87 8.63 -4.64
N PRO A 196 -0.69 8.01 -4.87
CA PRO A 196 -0.20 6.90 -4.07
C PRO A 196 -0.09 7.21 -2.57
N GLY A 197 -0.61 6.30 -1.75
CA GLY A 197 -0.68 6.47 -0.29
C GLY A 197 -1.80 7.42 0.17
N SER A 198 -2.59 8.00 -0.75
CA SER A 198 -3.69 8.90 -0.39
C SER A 198 -4.85 8.19 0.30
N VAL A 199 -4.94 6.87 0.22
CA VAL A 199 -6.07 6.09 0.79
C VAL A 199 -5.73 5.40 2.10
N ASP A 200 -4.46 5.36 2.49
CA ASP A 200 -4.04 4.69 3.73
C ASP A 200 -4.56 5.45 4.96
N GLY A 201 -5.20 4.72 5.86
CA GLY A 201 -5.86 5.29 7.04
C GLY A 201 -7.06 6.21 6.76
N LYS A 202 -7.48 6.39 5.50
CA LYS A 202 -8.63 7.24 5.15
C LYS A 202 -9.92 6.45 5.05
N THR A 203 -11.00 7.08 5.50
CA THR A 203 -12.37 6.59 5.34
C THR A 203 -12.88 6.84 3.93
N PHE A 204 -13.91 6.09 3.51
CA PHE A 204 -14.64 6.31 2.25
C PHE A 204 -15.04 7.78 2.08
N SER A 205 -15.59 8.38 3.14
CA SER A 205 -16.02 9.78 3.12
C SER A 205 -14.87 10.76 2.87
N GLN A 206 -13.70 10.53 3.48
CA GLN A 206 -12.52 11.35 3.26
C GLN A 206 -11.99 11.22 1.83
N ILE A 207 -12.09 10.04 1.21
CA ILE A 207 -11.71 9.85 -0.20
C ILE A 207 -12.72 10.58 -1.11
N CYS A 208 -14.02 10.39 -0.91
CA CYS A 208 -15.06 11.09 -1.67
C CYS A 208 -14.91 12.62 -1.64
N LEU A 209 -14.55 13.19 -0.49
CA LEU A 209 -14.33 14.63 -0.35
C LEU A 209 -13.17 15.16 -1.23
N VAL A 210 -12.11 14.37 -1.41
CA VAL A 210 -10.98 14.74 -2.29
C VAL A 210 -11.43 14.90 -3.75
N TYR A 211 -12.46 14.15 -4.16
CA TYR A 211 -13.03 14.16 -5.50
C TYR A 211 -14.35 14.96 -5.58
N GLU A 212 -14.63 15.78 -4.57
CA GLU A 212 -15.84 16.63 -4.50
C GLU A 212 -17.16 15.84 -4.61
N VAL A 213 -17.16 14.57 -4.21
CA VAL A 213 -18.36 13.72 -4.20
C VAL A 213 -19.16 14.00 -2.93
N ILE A 214 -20.33 14.62 -3.11
CA ILE A 214 -21.21 15.04 -2.01
C ILE A 214 -21.75 13.83 -1.23
N ILE A 215 -21.67 13.91 0.11
CA ILE A 215 -22.13 12.88 1.03
C ILE A 215 -23.44 13.33 1.68
N ASN A 216 -24.57 12.93 1.10
CA ASN A 216 -25.89 13.42 1.49
C ASN A 216 -26.60 12.60 2.59
N LYS A 217 -26.48 11.26 2.55
CA LYS A 217 -27.19 10.33 3.45
C LYS A 217 -26.38 9.05 3.69
N SER A 218 -26.60 8.39 4.82
CA SER A 218 -25.92 7.15 5.22
C SER A 218 -26.67 5.87 4.82
N THR A 219 -27.41 5.87 3.72
CA THR A 219 -28.02 4.63 3.19
C THR A 219 -27.05 3.87 2.29
N ILE A 220 -27.21 2.55 2.19
CA ILE A 220 -26.38 1.72 1.30
C ILE A 220 -26.58 2.11 -0.16
N GLU A 221 -27.82 2.40 -0.57
CA GLU A 221 -28.13 2.87 -1.92
C GLU A 221 -27.39 4.18 -2.26
N GLU A 222 -27.37 5.14 -1.33
CA GLU A 222 -26.67 6.41 -1.56
C GLU A 222 -25.15 6.20 -1.62
N ARG A 223 -24.61 5.27 -0.80
CA ARG A 223 -23.21 4.86 -0.89
C ARG A 223 -22.87 4.28 -2.27
N LEU A 224 -23.73 3.43 -2.85
CA LEU A 224 -23.53 2.90 -4.21
C LEU A 224 -23.54 4.02 -5.26
N LYS A 225 -24.46 4.98 -5.15
CA LYS A 225 -24.48 6.15 -6.04
C LYS A 225 -23.21 6.99 -5.92
N GLN A 226 -22.68 7.16 -4.70
CA GLN A 226 -21.43 7.86 -4.44
C GLN A 226 -20.22 7.11 -5.01
N THR A 227 -20.15 5.79 -4.84
CA THR A 227 -19.10 4.95 -5.45
C THR A 227 -19.10 5.08 -6.97
N ARG A 228 -20.28 5.10 -7.61
CA ARG A 228 -20.40 5.33 -9.07
C ARG A 228 -19.83 6.70 -9.47
N ARG A 229 -20.19 7.76 -8.75
CA ARG A 229 -19.70 9.13 -9.00
C ARG A 229 -18.18 9.23 -8.80
N LEU A 230 -17.67 8.57 -7.76
CA LEU A 230 -16.25 8.52 -7.46
C LEU A 230 -15.47 7.85 -8.61
N ALA A 231 -15.93 6.69 -9.09
CA ALA A 231 -15.30 5.98 -10.21
C ALA A 231 -15.14 6.86 -11.45
N VAL A 232 -16.16 7.65 -11.77
CA VAL A 232 -16.15 8.56 -12.93
C VAL A 232 -15.14 9.67 -12.74
N LYS A 233 -15.11 10.29 -11.56
CA LYS A 233 -14.12 11.32 -11.23
C LYS A 233 -12.70 10.78 -11.31
N GLU A 234 -12.48 9.58 -10.82
CA GLU A 234 -11.17 8.92 -10.89
C GLU A 234 -10.76 8.63 -12.33
N VAL A 235 -11.67 8.14 -13.17
CA VAL A 235 -11.39 7.88 -14.59
C VAL A 235 -11.11 9.16 -15.36
N GLU A 236 -11.87 10.24 -15.12
CA GLU A 236 -11.60 11.56 -15.70
C GLU A 236 -10.18 12.03 -15.37
N VAL A 237 -9.77 11.92 -14.10
CA VAL A 237 -8.43 12.31 -13.65
C VAL A 237 -7.35 11.41 -14.26
N MET A 238 -7.54 10.08 -14.20
CA MET A 238 -6.58 9.13 -14.76
C MET A 238 -6.40 9.27 -16.26
N ASN A 239 -7.45 9.63 -17.00
CA ASN A 239 -7.36 9.86 -18.43
C ASN A 239 -6.57 11.13 -18.75
N ASN A 240 -6.89 12.23 -18.07
CA ASN A 240 -6.17 13.50 -18.23
C ASN A 240 -4.66 13.35 -17.91
N ASP A 241 -4.33 12.49 -16.95
CA ASP A 241 -2.95 12.22 -16.51
C ASP A 241 -2.29 11.03 -17.25
N ASN A 242 -2.94 10.38 -18.22
CA ASN A 242 -2.46 9.17 -18.92
C ASN A 242 -2.11 7.98 -18.01
N MET A 243 -2.81 7.83 -16.89
CA MET A 243 -2.57 6.81 -15.85
C MET A 243 -3.54 5.61 -15.93
N ILE A 244 -4.51 5.65 -16.82
CA ILE A 244 -5.51 4.58 -16.96
C ILE A 244 -4.90 3.21 -17.28
N LYS A 245 -3.79 3.18 -18.04
CA LYS A 245 -3.07 1.93 -18.33
C LYS A 245 -2.40 1.35 -17.08
N VAL A 246 -1.83 2.19 -16.22
CA VAL A 246 -1.28 1.77 -14.91
C VAL A 246 -2.39 1.11 -14.09
N PHE A 247 -3.56 1.73 -14.04
CA PHE A 247 -4.70 1.20 -13.31
C PHE A 247 -5.14 -0.16 -13.86
N GLN A 248 -5.44 -0.24 -15.17
CA GLN A 248 -6.01 -1.45 -15.78
C GLN A 248 -5.01 -2.60 -15.91
N GLU A 249 -3.82 -2.30 -16.42
CA GLU A 249 -2.83 -3.32 -16.82
C GLU A 249 -1.88 -3.69 -15.68
N GLN A 250 -1.90 -2.97 -14.56
CA GLN A 250 -1.03 -3.23 -13.40
C GLN A 250 -1.84 -3.38 -12.11
N GLU A 251 -2.42 -2.28 -11.61
CA GLU A 251 -3.03 -2.24 -10.26
C GLU A 251 -4.24 -3.15 -10.10
N MET A 252 -5.12 -3.20 -11.10
CA MET A 252 -6.28 -4.09 -11.06
C MET A 252 -5.91 -5.56 -11.30
N ILE A 253 -4.87 -5.85 -12.07
CA ILE A 253 -4.38 -7.23 -12.26
C ILE A 253 -3.78 -7.75 -10.95
N ILE A 254 -2.90 -6.97 -10.34
CA ILE A 254 -2.25 -7.36 -9.10
C ILE A 254 -3.26 -7.38 -7.94
N ASP A 255 -4.35 -6.61 -7.97
CA ASP A 255 -5.42 -6.70 -6.95
C ASP A 255 -5.96 -8.13 -6.83
N GLY A 256 -6.24 -8.78 -7.96
CA GLY A 256 -6.70 -10.17 -7.99
C GLY A 256 -5.69 -11.16 -7.40
N VAL A 257 -4.43 -10.99 -7.80
CA VAL A 257 -3.32 -11.80 -7.26
C VAL A 257 -3.20 -11.59 -5.76
N LEU A 258 -3.31 -10.34 -5.28
CA LEU A 258 -3.25 -10.03 -3.86
C LEU A 258 -4.44 -10.60 -3.11
N ILE A 259 -5.65 -10.59 -3.68
CA ILE A 259 -6.83 -11.21 -3.07
C ILE A 259 -6.57 -12.70 -2.85
N GLU A 260 -6.07 -13.40 -3.87
CA GLU A 260 -5.70 -14.81 -3.74
C GLU A 260 -4.60 -15.00 -2.68
N MET A 261 -3.54 -14.19 -2.72
CA MET A 261 -2.45 -14.26 -1.75
C MET A 261 -2.90 -14.00 -0.31
N ASN A 262 -3.87 -13.11 -0.09
CA ASN A 262 -4.38 -12.76 1.24
C ASN A 262 -5.31 -13.84 1.82
N TYR A 263 -6.11 -14.50 0.98
CA TYR A 263 -7.17 -15.39 1.48
C TYR A 263 -6.97 -16.87 1.18
N CYS A 264 -6.31 -17.20 0.07
CA CYS A 264 -6.14 -18.58 -0.39
C CYS A 264 -4.76 -19.15 -0.07
N ASN A 265 -3.74 -18.29 0.08
CA ASN A 265 -2.35 -18.74 0.26
C ASN A 265 -1.88 -18.55 1.71
N GLU A 266 -1.15 -19.54 2.20
CA GLU A 266 -0.58 -19.57 3.55
C GLU A 266 0.83 -20.16 3.49
N PHE A 267 1.70 -19.74 4.40
CA PHE A 267 2.98 -20.40 4.59
C PHE A 267 2.90 -21.35 5.78
N LYS A 268 3.33 -22.60 5.60
CA LYS A 268 3.46 -23.54 6.72
C LYS A 268 4.67 -23.16 7.57
N ILE A 269 4.50 -23.28 8.88
CA ILE A 269 5.49 -22.90 9.89
C ILE A 269 5.90 -24.13 10.71
N ASP A 270 7.21 -24.31 10.87
CA ASP A 270 7.74 -25.24 11.87
C ASP A 270 7.57 -24.63 13.27
N ASN A 271 6.47 -24.98 13.93
CA ASN A 271 6.17 -24.50 15.27
C ASN A 271 7.10 -25.07 16.34
N LYS A 272 7.75 -26.23 16.11
CA LYS A 272 8.74 -26.75 17.07
C LYS A 272 9.98 -25.87 17.02
N LEU A 273 10.52 -25.64 15.83
CA LEU A 273 11.67 -24.76 15.61
C LEU A 273 11.38 -23.33 16.10
N LEU A 274 10.18 -22.80 15.86
CA LEU A 274 9.76 -21.47 16.34
C LEU A 274 9.89 -21.36 17.86
N ASN A 275 9.37 -22.33 18.61
CA ASN A 275 9.40 -22.32 20.07
C ASN A 275 10.81 -22.54 20.63
N GLU A 276 11.62 -23.36 19.97
CA GLU A 276 13.04 -23.55 20.32
C GLU A 276 13.85 -22.28 20.12
N GLN A 277 13.74 -21.63 18.95
CA GLN A 277 14.44 -20.38 18.66
C GLN A 277 14.02 -19.27 19.65
N ARG A 278 12.70 -19.18 19.93
CA ARG A 278 12.15 -18.24 20.92
C ARG A 278 12.77 -18.45 22.30
N LYS A 279 12.78 -19.70 22.79
CA LYS A 279 13.33 -20.03 24.12
C LYS A 279 14.79 -19.62 24.23
N LYS A 280 15.61 -19.96 23.23
CA LYS A 280 17.05 -19.62 23.20
C LYS A 280 17.28 -18.10 23.22
N LEU A 281 16.48 -17.32 22.48
CA LEU A 281 16.58 -15.86 22.47
C LEU A 281 16.23 -15.25 23.84
N ILE A 282 15.17 -15.76 24.49
CA ILE A 282 14.76 -15.31 25.84
C ILE A 282 15.83 -15.64 26.88
N GLU A 283 16.38 -16.85 26.84
CA GLU A 283 17.45 -17.27 27.74
C GLU A 283 18.69 -16.38 27.60
N GLU A 284 19.11 -16.08 26.37
CA GLU A 284 20.26 -15.20 26.15
C GLU A 284 19.97 -13.74 26.56
N GLN A 285 18.75 -13.25 26.30
CA GLN A 285 18.33 -11.93 26.76
C GLN A 285 18.43 -11.79 28.28
N HIS A 286 17.99 -12.82 29.03
CA HIS A 286 18.12 -12.86 30.48
C HIS A 286 19.57 -12.93 30.98
N LYS A 287 20.46 -13.65 30.27
CA LYS A 287 21.90 -13.66 30.62
C LYS A 287 22.49 -12.26 30.49
N ILE A 288 22.20 -11.55 29.39
CA ILE A 288 22.68 -10.18 29.18
C ILE A 288 22.14 -9.23 30.25
N GLU A 289 20.88 -9.37 30.65
CA GLU A 289 20.29 -8.58 31.75
C GLU A 289 21.01 -8.82 33.09
N MET A 290 21.34 -10.08 33.39
CA MET A 290 22.10 -10.46 34.59
C MET A 290 23.53 -9.91 34.56
N GLU A 291 24.23 -9.99 33.44
CA GLU A 291 25.59 -9.43 33.27
C GLU A 291 25.59 -7.91 33.36
N THR A 292 24.61 -7.28 32.74
CA THR A 292 24.39 -5.83 32.84
C THR A 292 24.18 -5.42 34.30
N LYS A 293 23.35 -6.15 35.05
CA LYS A 293 23.12 -5.89 36.47
C LYS A 293 24.42 -5.97 37.29
N LYS A 294 25.31 -6.92 36.98
CA LYS A 294 26.63 -7.06 37.64
C LYS A 294 27.53 -5.84 37.39
N ILE A 295 27.50 -5.28 36.17
CA ILE A 295 28.32 -4.12 35.79
C ILE A 295 27.79 -2.82 36.43
N ILE A 296 26.47 -2.62 36.42
CA ILE A 296 25.84 -1.36 36.83
C ILE A 296 25.58 -1.32 38.35
N GLY A 297 25.40 -2.49 38.97
CA GLY A 297 25.01 -2.66 40.37
C GLY A 297 23.50 -2.57 40.61
N ARG A 298 22.68 -2.40 39.55
CA ARG A 298 21.22 -2.33 39.64
C ARG A 298 20.56 -2.90 38.39
N THR A 299 19.28 -3.27 38.51
CA THR A 299 18.46 -3.69 37.38
C THR A 299 17.99 -2.46 36.62
N ILE A 300 18.13 -2.47 35.29
CA ILE A 300 17.56 -1.47 34.38
C ILE A 300 16.80 -2.18 33.26
N ASN A 301 15.87 -1.48 32.65
CA ASN A 301 15.22 -1.92 31.42
C ASN A 301 16.10 -1.56 30.21
N LEU A 302 16.79 -2.55 29.66
CA LEU A 302 17.65 -2.39 28.47
C LEU A 302 16.89 -2.03 27.18
N SER A 303 15.56 -2.23 27.16
CA SER A 303 14.71 -1.76 26.07
C SER A 303 14.39 -0.26 26.16
N SER A 304 14.57 0.38 27.34
CA SER A 304 14.31 1.80 27.54
C SER A 304 15.55 2.64 27.13
N PRO A 305 15.45 3.45 26.06
CA PRO A 305 16.56 4.28 25.63
C PRO A 305 16.98 5.30 26.70
N GLU A 306 16.02 5.77 27.50
CA GLU A 306 16.28 6.76 28.56
C GLU A 306 17.09 6.15 29.72
N GLN A 307 16.74 4.94 30.16
CA GLN A 307 17.47 4.26 31.23
C GLN A 307 18.88 3.89 30.78
N VAL A 308 19.01 3.33 29.57
CA VAL A 308 20.33 3.04 28.97
C VAL A 308 21.17 4.31 28.86
N LYS A 309 20.59 5.41 28.39
CA LYS A 309 21.28 6.70 28.25
C LYS A 309 21.81 7.24 29.58
N LYS A 310 21.05 7.13 30.67
CA LYS A 310 21.50 7.56 32.02
C LYS A 310 22.77 6.81 32.44
N GLU A 311 22.83 5.51 32.17
CA GLU A 311 24.01 4.70 32.50
C GLU A 311 25.19 4.96 31.57
N LEU A 312 24.96 5.17 30.27
CA LEU A 312 26.04 5.58 29.35
C LEU A 312 26.69 6.89 29.80
N ILE A 313 25.90 7.86 30.27
CA ILE A 313 26.42 9.12 30.84
C ILE A 313 27.28 8.83 32.07
N ARG A 314 26.80 7.97 32.98
CA ARG A 314 27.51 7.60 34.20
C ARG A 314 28.88 6.98 33.92
N PHE A 315 28.99 6.15 32.87
CA PHE A 315 30.24 5.53 32.45
C PHE A 315 31.07 6.40 31.48
N ASN A 316 30.64 7.63 31.18
CA ASN A 316 31.28 8.51 30.22
C ASN A 316 31.40 7.89 28.80
N ILE A 317 30.45 7.02 28.43
CA ILE A 317 30.41 6.32 27.13
C ILE A 317 29.59 7.14 26.14
N GLY A 318 30.14 7.38 24.94
CA GLY A 318 29.39 8.00 23.84
C GLY A 318 28.96 9.43 24.11
N ILE A 319 29.71 10.15 24.95
CA ILE A 319 29.51 11.58 25.20
C ILE A 319 30.20 12.36 24.09
N ASP A 320 29.38 12.93 23.21
CA ASP A 320 29.84 13.84 22.16
C ASP A 320 30.30 15.16 22.81
N GLY A 321 31.59 15.47 22.71
CA GLY A 321 32.29 16.53 23.46
C GLY A 321 31.73 17.94 23.24
N ILE A 322 30.97 18.15 22.17
CA ILE A 322 30.40 19.45 21.78
C ILE A 322 29.01 19.68 22.42
N LYS A 323 28.26 18.63 22.78
CA LYS A 323 26.86 18.77 23.23
C LYS A 323 26.53 18.19 24.61
N LYS A 324 27.46 17.52 25.30
CA LYS A 324 27.23 16.82 26.59
C LYS A 324 25.93 15.98 26.59
N LYS A 325 25.52 15.44 25.44
CA LYS A 325 24.33 14.61 25.28
C LYS A 325 24.80 13.21 24.88
N ALA A 326 24.73 12.26 25.81
CA ALA A 326 24.93 10.86 25.45
C ALA A 326 23.86 10.43 24.44
N THR A 327 24.29 9.72 23.42
CA THR A 327 23.39 9.04 22.48
C THR A 327 23.38 7.54 22.78
N THR A 328 22.30 6.88 22.38
CA THR A 328 22.27 5.43 22.36
C THR A 328 22.42 4.88 20.94
N ASP A 329 22.86 5.70 19.98
CA ASP A 329 22.97 5.25 18.60
C ASP A 329 23.93 4.06 18.47
N LYS A 330 23.51 3.06 17.68
CA LYS A 330 24.26 1.81 17.45
C LYS A 330 25.72 2.10 17.10
N LYS A 331 25.96 3.10 16.25
CA LYS A 331 27.27 3.51 15.78
C LYS A 331 28.19 3.97 16.91
N ILE A 332 27.69 4.84 17.78
CA ILE A 332 28.48 5.39 18.89
C ILE A 332 28.74 4.32 19.94
N LEU A 333 27.76 3.45 20.20
CA LEU A 333 27.96 2.29 21.06
C LEU A 333 29.00 1.31 20.49
N SER A 334 29.04 1.10 19.17
CA SER A 334 29.99 0.16 18.55
C SER A 334 31.44 0.63 18.55
N GLN A 335 31.66 1.93 18.75
CA GLN A 335 33.01 2.51 18.87
C GLN A 335 33.54 2.47 20.32
N SER A 336 32.70 2.07 21.28
CA SER A 336 33.07 2.00 22.68
C SER A 336 33.54 0.59 23.05
N ASP A 337 34.69 0.50 23.71
CA ASP A 337 35.18 -0.77 24.25
C ASP A 337 34.53 -1.19 25.56
N HIS A 338 33.77 -0.30 26.19
CA HIS A 338 33.15 -0.57 27.49
C HIS A 338 32.18 -1.77 27.42
N PRO A 339 32.28 -2.76 28.33
CA PRO A 339 31.46 -3.98 28.33
C PRO A 339 29.95 -3.70 28.29
N PHE A 340 29.47 -2.71 29.05
CA PHE A 340 28.06 -2.29 29.02
C PHE A 340 27.57 -1.89 27.62
N ALA A 341 28.38 -1.18 26.82
CA ALA A 341 27.98 -0.78 25.47
C ALA A 341 27.83 -1.99 24.55
N LYS A 342 28.73 -2.98 24.66
CA LYS A 342 28.69 -4.24 23.90
C LYS A 342 27.43 -5.05 24.26
N LEU A 343 27.13 -5.19 25.56
CA LEU A 343 25.92 -5.87 26.03
C LEU A 343 24.63 -5.19 25.57
N VAL A 344 24.56 -3.85 25.58
CA VAL A 344 23.41 -3.10 25.06
C VAL A 344 23.20 -3.37 23.56
N LEU A 345 24.27 -3.43 22.78
CA LEU A 345 24.20 -3.73 21.35
C LEU A 345 23.69 -5.15 21.09
N GLU A 346 24.20 -6.13 21.83
CA GLU A 346 23.76 -7.53 21.74
C GLU A 346 22.30 -7.68 22.15
N TYR A 347 21.90 -7.08 23.28
CA TYR A 347 20.51 -7.06 23.73
C TYR A 347 19.57 -6.52 22.66
N ARG A 348 19.92 -5.39 22.03
CA ARG A 348 19.09 -4.79 20.97
C ARG A 348 19.03 -5.65 19.72
N LYS A 349 20.14 -6.33 19.38
CA LYS A 349 20.20 -7.27 18.26
C LYS A 349 19.21 -8.42 18.49
N ILE A 350 19.26 -9.04 19.68
CA ILE A 350 18.38 -10.14 20.10
C ILE A 350 16.93 -9.66 20.18
N SER A 351 16.68 -8.54 20.86
CA SER A 351 15.35 -7.96 21.05
C SER A 351 14.68 -7.63 19.71
N LYS A 352 15.43 -7.10 18.72
CA LYS A 352 14.92 -6.85 17.37
C LYS A 352 14.46 -8.14 16.68
N LEU A 353 15.21 -9.23 16.79
CA LEU A 353 14.83 -10.51 16.20
C LEU A 353 13.63 -11.13 16.94
N LEU A 354 13.69 -11.16 18.27
CA LEU A 354 12.65 -11.75 19.11
C LEU A 354 11.32 -11.00 18.95
N SER A 355 11.30 -9.69 19.17
CA SER A 355 10.07 -8.89 19.12
C SER A 355 9.61 -8.57 17.70
N GLY A 356 10.55 -8.34 16.78
CA GLY A 356 10.25 -7.92 15.41
C GLY A 356 9.91 -9.06 14.46
N VAL A 357 10.33 -10.30 14.77
CA VAL A 357 10.11 -11.47 13.90
C VAL A 357 9.44 -12.60 14.66
N ILE A 358 10.10 -13.17 15.66
CA ILE A 358 9.68 -14.43 16.30
C ILE A 358 8.31 -14.28 16.98
N GLU A 359 8.11 -13.25 17.80
CA GLU A 359 6.83 -13.01 18.48
C GLU A 359 5.73 -12.57 17.51
N GLN A 360 6.06 -11.87 16.42
CA GLN A 360 5.08 -11.50 15.39
C GLN A 360 4.57 -12.73 14.65
N ILE A 361 5.49 -13.61 14.21
CA ILE A 361 5.13 -14.89 13.60
C ILE A 361 4.26 -15.70 14.55
N ARG A 362 4.66 -15.83 15.82
CA ARG A 362 3.91 -16.59 16.82
C ARG A 362 2.48 -16.04 17.04
N LYS A 363 2.31 -14.72 17.10
CA LYS A 363 1.00 -14.07 17.30
C LYS A 363 0.06 -14.24 16.11
N CYS A 364 0.61 -14.24 14.90
CA CYS A 364 -0.16 -14.35 13.66
C CYS A 364 -0.30 -15.80 13.16
N CYS A 365 0.28 -16.77 13.87
CA CYS A 365 0.23 -18.18 13.53
C CYS A 365 -1.18 -18.74 13.78
N ILE A 366 -1.70 -19.47 12.81
CA ILE A 366 -3.02 -20.10 12.81
C ILE A 366 -2.79 -21.62 12.86
N LYS A 367 -3.45 -22.29 13.81
CA LYS A 367 -3.41 -23.75 13.90
C LYS A 367 -4.52 -24.35 13.03
N SER A 368 -4.19 -25.32 12.19
CA SER A 368 -5.12 -26.10 11.39
C SER A 368 -4.78 -27.57 11.51
N GLY A 369 -5.63 -28.36 12.17
CA GLY A 369 -5.28 -29.71 12.60
C GLY A 369 -4.06 -29.70 13.53
N ASP A 370 -3.05 -30.51 13.23
CA ASP A 370 -1.76 -30.54 13.95
C ASP A 370 -0.69 -29.65 13.32
N GLU A 371 -1.06 -28.90 12.27
CA GLU A 371 -0.15 -28.04 11.53
C GLU A 371 -0.37 -26.56 11.85
N TYR A 372 0.65 -25.77 11.52
CA TYR A 372 0.71 -24.35 11.83
C TYR A 372 1.00 -23.57 10.55
N PHE A 373 0.21 -22.53 10.33
CA PHE A 373 0.27 -21.72 9.13
C PHE A 373 0.32 -20.25 9.48
N ILE A 374 0.83 -19.44 8.57
CA ILE A 374 0.80 -18.00 8.69
C ILE A 374 0.29 -17.35 7.42
N ARG A 375 -0.57 -16.36 7.61
CA ARG A 375 -1.02 -15.44 6.58
C ARG A 375 -0.52 -14.05 6.93
N THR A 376 -0.13 -13.31 5.91
CA THR A 376 0.14 -11.87 6.03
C THR A 376 -0.92 -11.11 5.26
N THR A 377 -1.13 -9.85 5.62
CA THR A 377 -1.95 -8.95 4.83
C THR A 377 -1.09 -8.22 3.82
N TRP A 378 -1.31 -8.49 2.54
CA TRP A 378 -0.68 -7.77 1.44
C TRP A 378 -1.54 -6.59 1.01
N SER A 379 -0.93 -5.43 0.81
CA SER A 379 -1.59 -4.20 0.36
C SER A 379 -0.73 -3.48 -0.66
N GLN A 380 -1.34 -3.10 -1.79
CA GLN A 380 -0.72 -2.28 -2.83
C GLN A 380 -0.89 -0.77 -2.62
N THR A 381 -1.87 -0.36 -1.81
CA THR A 381 -2.28 1.05 -1.70
C THR A 381 -1.57 1.85 -0.60
N ALA A 382 -0.81 1.18 0.27
CA ALA A 382 -0.22 1.80 1.45
C ALA A 382 1.08 2.58 1.19
N ILE A 383 1.81 2.27 0.11
CA ILE A 383 3.15 2.82 -0.13
C ILE A 383 3.15 3.77 -1.32
N VAL A 384 3.66 4.99 -1.11
CA VAL A 384 3.71 6.07 -2.11
C VAL A 384 4.54 5.72 -3.36
N THR A 385 5.47 4.76 -3.27
CA THR A 385 6.26 4.30 -4.44
C THR A 385 5.57 3.20 -5.25
N GLY A 386 4.32 2.83 -4.93
CA GLY A 386 3.62 1.71 -5.59
C GLY A 386 4.11 0.31 -5.15
N ARG A 387 5.00 0.23 -4.14
CA ARG A 387 5.47 -1.08 -3.63
C ARG A 387 4.36 -1.77 -2.84
N ILE A 388 4.22 -3.07 -3.04
CA ILE A 388 3.38 -3.92 -2.18
C ILE A 388 3.98 -3.95 -0.77
N GLN A 389 3.13 -3.84 0.25
CA GLN A 389 3.50 -3.98 1.65
C GLN A 389 2.87 -5.23 2.26
N SER A 390 3.61 -5.92 3.12
CA SER A 390 3.11 -6.98 4.00
C SER A 390 3.00 -6.50 5.45
N LYS A 391 1.90 -6.84 6.12
CA LYS A 391 1.66 -6.53 7.54
C LYS A 391 0.99 -7.68 8.29
N SER A 392 1.22 -7.74 9.60
CA SER A 392 0.59 -8.70 10.52
C SER A 392 0.73 -10.19 10.12
N PRO A 393 1.98 -10.71 9.97
CA PRO A 393 3.27 -10.06 10.21
C PRO A 393 3.88 -9.52 8.90
N ASN A 394 4.94 -8.71 8.98
CA ASN A 394 5.67 -8.26 7.79
C ASN A 394 6.62 -9.37 7.31
N LEU A 395 6.18 -10.15 6.32
CA LEU A 395 6.96 -11.25 5.73
C LEU A 395 8.04 -10.77 4.75
N GLN A 396 7.98 -9.52 4.28
CA GLN A 396 9.03 -8.94 3.43
C GLN A 396 10.30 -8.63 4.20
N GLN A 397 10.20 -8.34 5.50
CA GLN A 397 11.32 -7.92 6.35
C GLN A 397 11.97 -9.07 7.14
N ILE A 398 11.70 -10.33 6.79
CA ILE A 398 12.34 -11.48 7.44
C ILE A 398 13.85 -11.48 7.11
N PRO A 399 14.74 -11.40 8.12
CA PRO A 399 16.19 -11.32 7.91
C PRO A 399 16.71 -12.45 6.99
N LYS A 400 17.54 -12.09 6.01
CA LYS A 400 18.30 -13.04 5.17
C LYS A 400 19.47 -13.65 5.93
N GLN A 401 20.10 -12.86 6.79
CA GLN A 401 21.31 -13.26 7.51
C GLN A 401 20.96 -14.14 8.70
N SER A 402 21.81 -15.15 8.90
CA SER A 402 21.79 -15.93 10.12
C SER A 402 22.20 -15.08 11.32
N PHE A 403 21.61 -15.38 12.46
CA PHE A 403 21.86 -14.74 13.72
C PHE A 403 22.68 -15.67 14.59
N SER A 404 23.97 -15.37 14.75
CA SER A 404 24.82 -16.11 15.67
C SER A 404 24.52 -15.71 17.12
N LEU A 405 24.19 -16.70 17.93
CA LEU A 405 24.30 -16.68 19.39
C LEU A 405 25.56 -17.46 19.80
N PRO A 406 26.06 -17.31 21.04
CA PRO A 406 27.26 -18.03 21.46
C PRO A 406 27.12 -19.56 21.40
N GLN A 407 25.91 -20.10 21.59
CA GLN A 407 25.67 -21.54 21.64
C GLN A 407 24.98 -22.11 20.39
N CYS A 408 24.49 -21.27 19.46
CA CYS A 408 23.81 -21.74 18.26
C CYS A 408 23.66 -20.68 17.16
N LEU A 409 23.31 -21.15 15.97
CA LEU A 409 22.93 -20.31 14.84
C LEU A 409 21.41 -20.30 14.69
N ILE A 410 20.80 -19.11 14.58
CA ILE A 410 19.37 -18.96 14.31
C ILE A 410 19.18 -18.42 12.90
N ILE A 411 18.43 -19.13 12.07
CA ILE A 411 18.05 -18.70 10.72
C ILE A 411 16.53 -18.50 10.72
N PRO A 412 16.04 -17.25 10.74
CA PRO A 412 14.60 -16.99 10.86
C PRO A 412 13.79 -17.51 9.66
N ARG A 413 14.42 -17.68 8.49
CA ARG A 413 13.78 -18.19 7.28
C ARG A 413 13.52 -19.70 7.32
N ASP A 414 14.25 -20.45 8.14
CA ASP A 414 14.05 -21.90 8.29
C ASP A 414 12.73 -22.24 9.00
N LEU A 415 12.09 -21.24 9.61
CA LEU A 415 10.74 -21.37 10.17
C LEU A 415 9.69 -21.68 9.10
N PHE A 416 9.93 -21.26 7.85
CA PHE A 416 9.00 -21.45 6.74
C PHE A 416 9.34 -22.75 6.04
N ILE A 417 8.41 -23.71 6.09
CA ILE A 417 8.57 -25.03 5.50
C ILE A 417 7.51 -25.23 4.41
N THR A 418 7.78 -26.14 3.47
CA THR A 418 6.80 -26.50 2.45
C THR A 418 5.80 -27.54 2.98
N HIS A 419 4.72 -27.73 2.25
CA HIS A 419 3.73 -28.77 2.50
C HIS A 419 3.35 -29.44 1.17
N ASN A 420 2.67 -30.58 1.21
CA ASN A 420 2.18 -31.30 0.03
C ASN A 420 3.26 -31.66 -1.02
N ASN A 421 4.48 -32.02 -0.57
CA ASN A 421 5.62 -32.29 -1.45
C ASN A 421 6.03 -31.12 -2.37
N ASN A 422 5.64 -29.89 -2.03
CA ASN A 422 6.02 -28.70 -2.77
C ASN A 422 7.45 -28.25 -2.45
N THR A 423 8.02 -27.42 -3.33
CA THR A 423 9.33 -26.77 -3.16
C THR A 423 9.17 -25.25 -3.26
N PHE A 424 9.91 -24.50 -2.45
CA PHE A 424 9.98 -23.05 -2.62
C PHE A 424 10.88 -22.68 -3.79
N VAL A 425 10.40 -21.79 -4.66
CA VAL A 425 11.19 -21.19 -5.74
C VAL A 425 11.34 -19.71 -5.43
N ALA A 426 12.58 -19.22 -5.36
CA ALA A 426 12.89 -17.82 -5.15
C ALA A 426 13.50 -17.23 -6.42
N ILE A 427 12.86 -16.20 -6.95
CA ILE A 427 13.29 -15.48 -8.16
C ILE A 427 13.52 -14.02 -7.75
N ASP A 428 14.73 -13.52 -7.98
CA ASP A 428 15.13 -12.14 -7.64
C ASP A 428 15.78 -11.50 -8.86
N TYR A 429 15.37 -10.28 -9.21
CA TYR A 429 15.97 -9.58 -10.34
C TYR A 429 17.40 -9.16 -10.00
N ASN A 430 18.32 -9.42 -10.93
CA ASN A 430 19.73 -9.08 -10.75
C ASN A 430 19.97 -7.56 -10.92
N GLN A 431 20.03 -6.84 -9.79
CA GLN A 431 20.23 -5.39 -9.72
C GLN A 431 19.21 -4.56 -10.52
N ILE A 432 17.91 -4.85 -10.38
CA ILE A 432 16.83 -4.20 -11.14
C ILE A 432 16.91 -2.67 -11.14
N GLU A 433 17.15 -2.05 -9.99
CA GLU A 433 17.17 -0.58 -9.88
C GLU A 433 18.32 0.05 -10.67
N LEU A 434 19.47 -0.63 -10.79
CA LEU A 434 20.58 -0.15 -11.62
C LEU A 434 20.32 -0.35 -13.12
N ARG A 435 19.61 -1.41 -13.50
CA ARG A 435 19.19 -1.63 -14.88
C ARG A 435 18.18 -0.58 -15.32
N ILE A 436 17.22 -0.27 -14.46
CA ILE A 436 16.26 0.82 -14.65
C ILE A 436 16.99 2.17 -14.73
N LEU A 437 18.00 2.40 -13.89
CA LEU A 437 18.80 3.62 -14.00
C LEU A 437 19.51 3.69 -15.36
N ALA A 438 20.13 2.60 -15.81
CA ALA A 438 20.76 2.54 -17.13
C ALA A 438 19.74 2.83 -18.25
N ASP A 439 18.50 2.38 -18.08
CA ASP A 439 17.42 2.63 -19.03
C ASP A 439 16.93 4.09 -19.01
N PHE A 440 16.77 4.72 -17.84
CA PHE A 440 16.40 6.13 -17.73
C PHE A 440 17.48 7.07 -18.26
N THR A 441 18.74 6.79 -17.91
CA THR A 441 19.88 7.64 -18.25
C THR A 441 20.38 7.41 -19.68
N LYS A 442 20.08 6.24 -20.26
CA LYS A 442 20.65 5.75 -21.52
C LYS A 442 22.18 5.80 -21.54
N ASP A 443 22.81 5.66 -20.37
CA ASP A 443 24.25 5.72 -20.22
C ASP A 443 24.91 4.50 -20.87
N HIS A 444 25.73 4.72 -21.88
CA HIS A 444 26.36 3.65 -22.66
C HIS A 444 27.26 2.76 -21.80
N HIS A 445 27.99 3.32 -20.83
CA HIS A 445 28.87 2.53 -19.96
C HIS A 445 28.05 1.63 -19.05
N LEU A 446 26.99 2.14 -18.41
CA LEU A 446 26.10 1.32 -17.58
C LEU A 446 25.42 0.20 -18.38
N ILE A 447 24.96 0.51 -19.59
CA ILE A 447 24.34 -0.49 -20.48
C ILE A 447 25.36 -1.58 -20.86
N GLU A 448 26.59 -1.21 -21.23
CA GLU A 448 27.65 -2.17 -21.55
C GLU A 448 28.03 -3.04 -20.35
N PHE A 449 28.12 -2.46 -19.15
CA PHE A 449 28.42 -3.23 -17.94
C PHE A 449 27.37 -4.32 -17.69
N PHE A 450 26.09 -4.02 -17.95
CA PHE A 450 25.01 -5.00 -17.81
C PHE A 450 24.90 -6.03 -18.94
N LYS A 451 25.48 -5.74 -20.11
CA LYS A 451 25.64 -6.71 -21.20
C LYS A 451 26.80 -7.68 -20.95
N SER A 452 27.76 -7.29 -20.13
CA SER A 452 28.81 -8.19 -19.67
C SER A 452 28.27 -9.15 -18.59
N ASN A 453 28.81 -10.37 -18.54
CA ASN A 453 28.53 -11.33 -17.46
C ASN A 453 29.44 -11.12 -16.22
N THR A 454 30.04 -9.93 -16.09
CA THR A 454 30.96 -9.59 -15.01
C THR A 454 30.23 -8.79 -13.93
N ASP A 455 30.75 -8.81 -12.70
CA ASP A 455 30.19 -8.07 -11.59
C ASP A 455 30.11 -6.55 -11.88
N VAL A 456 28.87 -6.04 -11.99
CA VAL A 456 28.61 -4.64 -12.35
C VAL A 456 29.27 -3.65 -11.37
N HIS A 457 29.37 -3.99 -10.09
CA HIS A 457 30.02 -3.09 -9.12
C HIS A 457 31.54 -3.08 -9.28
N ARG A 458 32.15 -4.19 -9.70
CA ARG A 458 33.58 -4.20 -10.06
C ARG A 458 33.84 -3.39 -11.32
N LEU A 459 32.97 -3.51 -12.34
CA LEU A 459 33.09 -2.73 -13.56
C LEU A 459 32.94 -1.23 -13.31
N ILE A 460 31.94 -0.85 -12.51
CA ILE A 460 31.77 0.54 -12.08
C ILE A 460 32.99 1.03 -11.29
N ALA A 461 33.51 0.21 -10.38
CA ALA A 461 34.73 0.56 -9.64
C ALA A 461 35.95 0.73 -10.56
N ALA A 462 36.13 -0.17 -11.52
CA ALA A 462 37.19 -0.14 -12.51
C ALA A 462 37.12 1.11 -13.39
N HIS A 463 35.92 1.44 -13.87
CA HIS A 463 35.68 2.65 -14.65
C HIS A 463 35.93 3.92 -13.82
N TRP A 464 35.39 3.98 -12.61
CA TRP A 464 35.54 5.12 -11.70
C TRP A 464 37.01 5.35 -11.29
N LEU A 465 37.71 4.30 -10.89
CA LEU A 465 39.12 4.36 -10.44
C LEU A 465 40.12 4.33 -11.61
N LYS A 466 39.65 4.16 -12.84
CA LYS A 466 40.47 3.99 -14.05
C LYS A 466 41.51 2.87 -13.90
N LYS A 467 41.08 1.73 -13.35
CA LYS A 467 41.88 0.52 -13.13
C LYS A 467 41.38 -0.62 -14.00
N ASN A 468 42.20 -1.65 -14.20
CA ASN A 468 41.71 -2.91 -14.78
C ASN A 468 40.71 -3.56 -13.80
N VAL A 469 39.65 -4.20 -14.33
CA VAL A 469 38.63 -4.86 -13.50
C VAL A 469 39.22 -5.97 -12.61
N ASN A 470 40.28 -6.63 -13.07
CA ASN A 470 40.96 -7.68 -12.32
C ASN A 470 41.79 -7.14 -11.14
N ASP A 471 42.14 -5.85 -11.16
CA ASP A 471 42.92 -5.20 -10.10
C ASP A 471 42.02 -4.58 -9.01
N ILE A 472 40.69 -4.67 -9.18
CA ILE A 472 39.74 -4.15 -8.20
C ILE A 472 39.69 -5.06 -6.98
N THR A 473 40.01 -4.49 -5.83
CA THR A 473 39.90 -5.16 -4.53
C THR A 473 38.44 -5.26 -4.06
N ASP A 474 38.17 -6.17 -3.13
CA ASP A 474 36.83 -6.30 -2.51
C ASP A 474 36.40 -5.05 -1.76
N ASP A 475 37.35 -4.32 -1.16
CA ASP A 475 37.07 -3.05 -0.48
C ASP A 475 36.69 -1.95 -1.49
N GLU A 476 37.39 -1.85 -2.62
CA GLU A 476 37.05 -0.90 -3.69
C GLU A 476 35.68 -1.22 -4.30
N ARG A 477 35.38 -2.50 -4.56
CA ARG A 477 34.05 -2.95 -5.00
C ARG A 477 32.97 -2.56 -3.99
N ARG A 478 33.23 -2.74 -2.69
CA ARG A 478 32.30 -2.37 -1.61
C ARG A 478 32.07 -0.85 -1.56
N LYS A 479 33.13 -0.06 -1.63
CA LYS A 479 33.07 1.41 -1.66
C LYS A 479 32.30 1.90 -2.88
N ALA A 480 32.59 1.37 -4.07
CA ALA A 480 31.87 1.70 -5.30
C ALA A 480 30.39 1.38 -5.18
N LYS A 481 30.01 0.20 -4.66
CA LYS A 481 28.61 -0.15 -4.39
C LYS A 481 27.93 0.88 -3.48
N THR A 482 28.57 1.27 -2.39
CA THR A 482 28.04 2.26 -1.45
C THR A 482 27.89 3.64 -2.11
N ILE A 483 28.86 4.08 -2.91
CA ILE A 483 28.80 5.35 -3.65
C ILE A 483 27.68 5.32 -4.68
N VAL A 484 27.57 4.24 -5.48
CA VAL A 484 26.53 4.07 -6.51
C VAL A 484 25.14 4.21 -5.91
N TYR A 485 24.83 3.42 -4.87
CA TYR A 485 23.53 3.51 -4.22
C TYR A 485 23.35 4.83 -3.47
N GLY A 486 24.43 5.38 -2.91
CA GLY A 486 24.44 6.71 -2.33
C GLY A 486 24.01 7.78 -3.33
N CYS A 487 24.61 7.77 -4.52
CA CYS A 487 24.33 8.69 -5.62
C CYS A 487 22.90 8.56 -6.13
N ILE A 488 22.45 7.32 -6.36
CA ILE A 488 21.09 7.00 -6.81
C ILE A 488 20.07 7.49 -5.79
N TYR A 489 20.30 7.20 -4.50
CA TYR A 489 19.37 7.58 -3.44
C TYR A 489 19.53 9.02 -2.93
N GLY A 490 20.47 9.76 -3.52
CA GLY A 490 20.82 11.14 -3.18
C GLY A 490 21.34 11.32 -1.76
N ILE A 491 22.03 10.32 -1.19
CA ILE A 491 22.67 10.40 0.12
C ILE A 491 23.52 11.68 0.23
N GLY A 492 23.49 12.32 1.40
CA GLY A 492 24.30 13.52 1.62
C GLY A 492 25.78 13.15 1.84
N PRO A 493 26.74 14.04 1.50
CA PRO A 493 28.17 13.78 1.68
C PRO A 493 28.54 13.36 3.11
N PHE A 494 27.87 13.92 4.12
CA PHE A 494 28.07 13.55 5.52
C PHE A 494 27.70 12.08 5.81
N SER A 495 26.55 11.63 5.31
CA SER A 495 26.11 10.25 5.53
C SER A 495 26.89 9.25 4.69
N LEU A 496 27.40 9.66 3.53
CA LEU A 496 28.32 8.84 2.74
C LEU A 496 29.69 8.72 3.39
N ALA A 497 30.24 9.83 3.92
CA ALA A 497 31.50 9.83 4.65
C ALA A 497 31.46 8.82 5.80
N ASP A 498 30.33 8.80 6.51
CA ASP A 498 30.09 7.84 7.57
C ASP A 498 30.10 6.38 7.10
N GLN A 499 29.34 6.07 6.04
CA GLN A 499 29.24 4.71 5.51
C GLN A 499 30.56 4.19 4.92
N LEU A 500 31.38 5.10 4.38
CA LEU A 500 32.68 4.78 3.80
C LEU A 500 33.83 4.83 4.82
N HIS A 501 33.59 5.37 6.02
CA HIS A 501 34.61 5.65 7.03
C HIS A 501 35.74 6.56 6.51
N VAL A 502 35.37 7.63 5.80
CA VAL A 502 36.31 8.61 5.22
C VAL A 502 35.99 10.02 5.71
N SER A 503 36.88 10.98 5.44
CA SER A 503 36.63 12.38 5.76
C SER A 503 35.46 12.95 4.94
N LEU A 504 34.87 14.04 5.43
CA LEU A 504 33.78 14.72 4.72
C LEU A 504 34.24 15.21 3.34
N ASP A 505 35.48 15.69 3.24
CA ASP A 505 36.02 16.24 2.00
C ASP A 505 36.33 15.13 0.98
N GLU A 506 36.86 13.98 1.43
CA GLU A 506 37.00 12.79 0.57
C GLU A 506 35.63 12.31 0.05
N SER A 507 34.60 12.29 0.89
CA SER A 507 33.26 11.89 0.49
C SER A 507 32.65 12.81 -0.58
N LYS A 508 32.86 14.13 -0.46
CA LYS A 508 32.45 15.09 -1.51
C LYS A 508 33.21 14.84 -2.81
N ALA A 509 34.53 14.69 -2.72
CA ALA A 509 35.37 14.43 -3.88
C ALA A 509 34.99 13.11 -4.58
N PHE A 510 34.65 12.06 -3.83
CA PHE A 510 34.16 10.80 -4.39
C PHE A 510 32.81 10.96 -5.10
N LEU A 511 31.87 11.71 -4.54
CA LEU A 511 30.58 11.99 -5.18
C LEU A 511 30.76 12.76 -6.49
N GLU A 512 31.57 13.82 -6.48
CA GLU A 512 31.84 14.64 -7.66
C GLU A 512 32.55 13.82 -8.74
N SER A 513 33.66 13.15 -8.37
CA SER A 513 34.41 12.28 -9.27
C SER A 513 33.55 11.18 -9.89
N PHE A 514 32.67 10.56 -9.10
CA PHE A 514 31.74 9.54 -9.60
C PHE A 514 30.76 10.13 -10.61
N LEU A 515 30.10 11.24 -10.29
CA LEU A 515 29.14 11.88 -11.20
C LEU A 515 29.79 12.36 -12.50
N ASP A 516 31.06 12.76 -12.44
CA ASP A 516 31.81 13.19 -13.63
C ASP A 516 32.19 12.02 -14.55
N GLN A 517 32.26 10.78 -14.04
CA GLN A 517 32.38 9.58 -14.89
C GLN A 517 31.04 9.13 -15.50
N PHE A 518 29.90 9.57 -14.94
CA PHE A 518 28.55 9.23 -15.42
C PHE A 518 27.76 10.51 -15.78
N PRO A 519 28.17 11.26 -16.82
CA PRO A 519 27.58 12.54 -17.17
C PRO A 519 26.09 12.44 -17.56
N ALA A 520 25.68 11.34 -18.20
CA ALA A 520 24.27 11.09 -18.53
C ALA A 520 23.39 10.97 -17.29
N PHE A 521 23.91 10.30 -16.25
CA PHE A 521 23.22 10.21 -14.96
C PHE A 521 23.13 11.56 -14.25
N LYS A 522 24.22 12.33 -14.24
CA LYS A 522 24.24 13.69 -13.66
C LYS A 522 23.19 14.58 -14.32
N LYS A 523 23.13 14.59 -15.65
CA LYS A 523 22.14 15.33 -16.45
C LYS A 523 20.71 14.89 -16.13
N TRP A 524 20.42 13.58 -16.19
CA TRP A 524 19.08 13.05 -15.90
C TRP A 524 18.60 13.43 -14.50
N LYS A 525 19.49 13.39 -13.50
CA LYS A 525 19.19 13.77 -12.12
C LYS A 525 18.79 15.25 -12.01
N GLU A 526 19.54 16.14 -12.65
CA GLU A 526 19.26 17.58 -12.67
C GLU A 526 17.95 17.91 -13.40
N GLU A 527 17.71 17.26 -14.54
CA GLU A 527 16.46 17.38 -15.31
C GLU A 527 15.26 16.88 -14.51
N THR A 528 15.38 15.73 -13.83
CA THR A 528 14.32 15.16 -13.00
C THR A 528 13.93 16.10 -11.87
N ILE A 529 14.92 16.68 -11.17
CA ILE A 529 14.66 17.64 -10.08
C ILE A 529 14.01 18.91 -10.64
N THR A 530 14.52 19.44 -11.76
CA THR A 530 14.01 20.66 -12.37
C THR A 530 12.57 20.47 -12.84
N ASN A 531 12.29 19.39 -13.55
CA ASN A 531 10.94 19.04 -14.00
C ASN A 531 9.99 18.90 -12.80
N ALA A 532 10.38 18.14 -11.76
CA ALA A 532 9.57 17.97 -10.55
C ALA A 532 9.30 19.29 -9.81
N SER A 533 10.26 20.21 -9.80
CA SER A 533 10.07 21.55 -9.22
C SER A 533 9.06 22.41 -9.99
N THR A 534 8.93 22.18 -11.30
CA THR A 534 7.95 22.90 -12.15
C THR A 534 6.57 22.26 -12.17
N THR A 535 6.49 20.93 -12.24
CA THR A 535 5.23 20.18 -12.38
C THR A 535 4.64 19.75 -11.04
N GLY A 536 5.46 19.65 -10.00
CA GLY A 536 5.08 19.12 -8.68
C GLY A 536 5.04 17.59 -8.60
N PHE A 537 5.46 16.86 -9.65
CA PHE A 537 5.43 15.40 -9.67
C PHE A 537 6.53 14.77 -10.54
N VAL A 538 6.74 13.47 -10.35
CA VAL A 538 7.62 12.61 -11.15
C VAL A 538 6.87 11.38 -11.63
N HIS A 539 7.37 10.76 -12.71
CA HIS A 539 6.75 9.58 -13.32
C HIS A 539 7.70 8.37 -13.37
N THR A 540 7.11 7.17 -13.32
CA THR A 540 7.78 5.91 -13.72
C THR A 540 7.76 5.75 -15.23
N ILE A 541 8.44 4.73 -15.76
CA ILE A 541 8.38 4.37 -17.20
C ILE A 541 6.94 4.08 -17.65
N ASN A 542 6.14 3.47 -16.77
CA ASN A 542 4.74 3.14 -17.04
C ASN A 542 3.77 4.32 -16.81
N ASN A 543 4.27 5.54 -16.60
CA ASN A 543 3.52 6.77 -16.28
C ASN A 543 2.82 6.78 -14.91
N ARG A 544 3.22 5.94 -13.95
CA ARG A 544 2.75 6.11 -12.58
C ARG A 544 3.28 7.42 -12.02
N ARG A 545 2.38 8.29 -11.58
CA ARG A 545 2.71 9.61 -11.02
C ARG A 545 2.94 9.55 -9.52
N ARG A 546 3.95 10.26 -9.04
CA ARG A 546 4.13 10.58 -7.62
C ARG A 546 4.29 12.08 -7.43
N ARG A 547 3.44 12.67 -6.60
CA ARG A 547 3.55 14.07 -6.17
C ARG A 547 4.77 14.26 -5.26
N ILE A 548 5.51 15.34 -5.48
CA ILE A 548 6.67 15.73 -4.68
C ILE A 548 6.40 17.09 -4.06
N ASN A 549 6.13 17.08 -2.75
CA ASN A 549 5.87 18.30 -2.00
C ASN A 549 7.18 19.00 -1.60
N ASN A 550 7.10 20.30 -1.32
CA ASN A 550 8.16 21.08 -0.67
C ASN A 550 9.50 21.17 -1.45
N LEU A 551 9.48 21.00 -2.78
CA LEU A 551 10.70 21.16 -3.61
C LEU A 551 11.19 22.61 -3.70
N THR A 552 10.28 23.57 -3.52
CA THR A 552 10.53 25.01 -3.65
C THR A 552 10.44 25.76 -2.32
N ASP A 553 10.35 25.04 -1.20
CA ASP A 553 10.27 25.66 0.13
C ASP A 553 11.59 26.40 0.46
N CYS A 554 11.56 27.72 0.38
CA CYS A 554 12.74 28.56 0.56
C CYS A 554 13.24 28.58 2.02
N ASN A 555 12.40 28.20 2.99
CA ASN A 555 12.69 28.33 4.40
C ASN A 555 13.27 27.05 5.03
N ASP A 556 13.14 25.90 4.37
CA ASP A 556 13.63 24.62 4.87
C ASP A 556 14.53 23.87 3.88
N LYS A 557 15.84 24.18 3.95
CA LYS A 557 16.88 23.50 3.17
C LYS A 557 16.91 21.99 3.41
N LYS A 558 16.55 21.51 4.60
CA LYS A 558 16.57 20.08 4.93
C LYS A 558 15.42 19.38 4.21
N THR A 559 14.22 19.94 4.28
CA THR A 559 13.04 19.41 3.59
C THR A 559 13.23 19.44 2.07
N VAL A 560 13.76 20.53 1.50
CA VAL A 560 14.08 20.59 0.05
C VAL A 560 15.07 19.50 -0.35
N ALA A 561 16.14 19.29 0.43
CA ALA A 561 17.11 18.25 0.15
C ALA A 561 16.48 16.85 0.19
N GLU A 562 15.56 16.60 1.12
CA GLU A 562 14.80 15.36 1.19
C GLU A 562 13.86 15.19 0.00
N SER A 563 13.11 16.23 -0.37
CA SER A 563 12.22 16.21 -1.55
C SER A 563 12.99 15.96 -2.85
N LYS A 564 14.19 16.53 -3.01
CA LYS A 564 15.06 16.24 -4.15
C LYS A 564 15.49 14.77 -4.21
N ARG A 565 15.81 14.16 -3.07
CA ARG A 565 16.08 12.71 -2.99
C ARG A 565 14.85 11.91 -3.40
N ILE A 566 13.69 12.26 -2.88
CA ILE A 566 12.45 11.57 -3.19
C ILE A 566 12.15 11.68 -4.69
N ALA A 567 12.32 12.85 -5.30
CA ALA A 567 12.09 13.07 -6.73
C ALA A 567 12.95 12.15 -7.61
N VAL A 568 14.23 11.97 -7.28
CA VAL A 568 15.15 11.10 -8.04
C VAL A 568 14.88 9.62 -7.79
N ASN A 569 14.57 9.25 -6.55
CA ASN A 569 14.42 7.84 -6.16
C ASN A 569 13.11 7.24 -6.66
N SER A 570 12.06 8.05 -6.76
CA SER A 570 10.71 7.57 -7.02
C SER A 570 10.52 6.98 -8.41
N PRO A 571 11.02 7.59 -9.50
CA PRO A 571 10.99 6.97 -10.84
C PRO A 571 11.64 5.60 -10.85
N ILE A 572 12.81 5.45 -10.22
CA ILE A 572 13.58 4.21 -10.22
C ILE A 572 12.84 3.13 -9.40
N GLN A 573 12.47 3.45 -8.15
CA GLN A 573 11.82 2.49 -7.26
C GLN A 573 10.40 2.14 -7.70
N GLY A 574 9.67 3.11 -8.25
CA GLY A 574 8.33 2.92 -8.79
C GLY A 574 8.37 2.06 -10.05
N THR A 575 9.28 2.33 -10.99
CA THR A 575 9.46 1.48 -12.18
C THR A 575 9.87 0.05 -11.79
N ALA A 576 10.70 -0.10 -10.75
CA ALA A 576 11.03 -1.43 -10.23
C ALA A 576 9.78 -2.14 -9.70
N ALA A 577 8.93 -1.44 -8.93
CA ALA A 577 7.66 -1.97 -8.46
C ALA A 577 6.73 -2.35 -9.64
N ASP A 578 6.62 -1.48 -10.64
CA ASP A 578 5.83 -1.69 -11.85
C ASP A 578 6.31 -2.95 -12.59
N HIS A 579 7.62 -3.20 -12.71
CA HIS A 579 8.14 -4.44 -13.30
C HIS A 579 7.87 -5.70 -12.46
N TYR A 580 7.81 -5.60 -11.13
CA TYR A 580 7.40 -6.73 -10.29
C TYR A 580 5.89 -7.02 -10.43
N GLN A 581 5.09 -6.01 -10.78
CA GLN A 581 3.64 -6.09 -10.91
C GLN A 581 3.17 -6.36 -12.34
N ASN A 582 4.01 -6.08 -13.34
CA ASN A 582 3.75 -6.42 -14.73
C ASN A 582 3.85 -7.94 -14.92
N VAL A 583 2.70 -8.56 -15.12
CA VAL A 583 2.56 -10.01 -15.35
C VAL A 583 2.75 -10.38 -16.82
N TYR A 584 2.93 -9.40 -17.72
CA TYR A 584 2.99 -9.63 -19.16
C TYR A 584 4.24 -9.01 -19.79
N ASP A 585 5.12 -9.89 -20.27
CA ASP A 585 5.85 -9.70 -21.53
C ASP A 585 5.45 -10.82 -22.50
#